data_AF-A0A2D6L8R4-F1
#
_entry.id   AF-A0A2D6L8R4-F1
#
_cell.length_a   1.000
_cell.length_b   1.000
_cell.length_c   1.000
_cell.angle_alpha   90.00
_cell.angle_beta   90.00
_cell.angle_gamma   90.00
#
_symmetry.space_group_name_H-M   'P 1'
#
loop_
_entity.id
_entity.type
_entity.pdbx_description
1 polymer ?
#
loop_
_entity_poly.entity_id
_entity_poly.type
_entity_poly.pdbx_seq_one_letter_code
_entity_poly.pdbx_strand_id
1 'polypeptide(L)'
;MRRIFLNFLLFFSVLFFPWLVTIALGIAAVFLVRKFYEIIGWGVLYDLLYSTSDINLFGFHFFSTAGAIIIFYVAEFLKSKTRLSM
;
A
#
# COMPACT_ATOMS: atom_id res chain seq x y z
N MET A 1 -6.39 6.75 -16.61
CA MET A 1 -4.97 6.52 -16.96
C MET A 1 -4.07 6.38 -15.71
N ARG A 2 -3.87 7.44 -14.90
CA ARG A 2 -2.93 7.40 -13.74
C ARG A 2 -3.14 6.24 -12.76
N ARG A 3 -4.40 5.91 -12.42
CA ARG A 3 -4.75 4.76 -11.56
C ARG A 3 -4.24 3.42 -12.10
N ILE A 4 -4.47 3.16 -13.39
CA ILE A 4 -4.10 1.89 -14.03
C ILE A 4 -2.59 1.75 -14.05
N PHE A 5 -1.88 2.82 -14.38
CA PHE A 5 -0.41 2.84 -14.37
C PHE A 5 0.16 2.54 -12.97
N LEU A 6 -0.37 3.18 -11.93
CA LEU A 6 0.07 2.96 -10.55
C LEU A 6 -0.25 1.54 -10.06
N ASN A 7 -1.38 0.96 -10.45
CA ASN A 7 -1.69 -0.44 -10.17
C ASN A 7 -0.70 -1.39 -10.86
N PHE A 8 -0.38 -1.15 -12.13
CA PHE A 8 0.66 -1.91 -12.83
C PHE A 8 2.02 -1.77 -12.14
N LEU A 9 2.40 -0.55 -11.76
CA LEU A 9 3.65 -0.28 -11.06
C LEU A 9 3.71 -1.02 -9.71
N LEU A 10 2.63 -0.97 -8.93
CA LEU A 10 2.52 -1.67 -7.65
C LEU A 10 2.53 -3.19 -7.82
N PHE A 11 1.87 -3.72 -8.86
CA PHE A 11 1.90 -5.14 -9.18
C PHE A 11 3.34 -5.62 -9.42
N PHE A 12 4.10 -4.92 -10.26
CA PHE A 12 5.51 -5.24 -10.49
C PHE A 12 6.37 -5.02 -9.23
N SER A 13 6.08 -3.98 -8.44
CA SER A 13 6.78 -3.74 -7.18
C SER A 13 6.61 -4.89 -6.20
N VAL A 14 5.38 -5.37 -6.04
CA VAL A 14 5.06 -6.47 -5.12
C VAL A 14 5.82 -7.74 -5.52
N LEU A 15 5.96 -8.03 -6.81
CA LEU A 15 6.59 -9.26 -7.30
C LEU A 15 8.12 -9.23 -7.28
N PHE A 16 8.72 -8.07 -7.58
CA PHE A 16 10.15 -7.98 -7.88
C PHE A 16 10.96 -7.19 -6.84
N PHE A 17 10.30 -6.39 -5.99
CA PHE A 17 10.99 -5.47 -5.09
C PHE A 17 10.72 -5.80 -3.60
N PRO A 18 11.64 -5.41 -2.70
CA PRO A 18 11.43 -5.53 -1.27
C PRO A 18 10.22 -4.73 -0.78
N TRP A 19 9.59 -5.18 0.31
CA TRP A 19 8.42 -4.56 0.92
C TRP A 19 8.53 -3.04 1.12
N LEU A 20 9.72 -2.54 1.48
CA LEU A 20 9.99 -1.10 1.68
C LEU A 20 9.73 -0.26 0.42
N VAL A 21 10.13 -0.79 -0.75
CA VAL A 21 9.93 -0.11 -2.04
C VAL A 21 8.44 -0.07 -2.36
N THR A 22 7.75 -1.19 -2.15
CA THR A 22 6.30 -1.32 -2.38
C THR A 22 5.51 -0.38 -1.47
N ILE A 23 5.90 -0.22 -0.21
CA ILE A 23 5.28 0.74 0.71
C ILE A 23 5.51 2.17 0.25
N ALA A 24 6.74 2.54 -0.13
CA ALA A 24 7.03 3.90 -0.60
C ALA A 24 6.21 4.25 -1.85
N LEU A 25 6.12 3.32 -2.80
CA LEU A 25 5.27 3.46 -3.99
C LEU A 25 3.79 3.52 -3.64
N GLY A 26 3.34 2.73 -2.67
CA GLY A 26 1.96 2.75 -2.18
C GLY A 26 1.60 4.11 -1.59
N ILE A 27 2.44 4.65 -0.72
CA ILE A 27 2.27 6.00 -0.15
C ILE A 27 2.18 7.03 -1.28
N ALA A 28 3.14 7.02 -2.22
CA ALA A 28 3.12 7.93 -3.36
C ALA A 28 1.85 7.79 -4.20
N ALA A 29 1.39 6.56 -4.47
CA ALA A 29 0.18 6.30 -5.22
C ALA A 29 -1.07 6.83 -4.52
N VAL A 30 -1.15 6.67 -3.20
CA VAL A 30 -2.21 7.29 -2.40
C VAL A 30 -2.11 8.80 -2.56
N PHE A 31 -0.97 9.45 -2.36
CA PHE A 31 -0.85 10.91 -2.54
C PHE A 31 -1.24 11.42 -3.94
N LEU A 32 -0.86 10.69 -4.99
CA LEU A 32 -1.09 11.08 -6.39
C LEU A 32 -2.52 10.83 -6.89
N VAL A 33 -3.24 9.91 -6.26
CA VAL A 33 -4.59 9.53 -6.66
C VAL A 33 -5.56 9.71 -5.51
N ARG A 34 -6.57 10.56 -5.72
CA ARG A 34 -7.67 10.74 -4.77
C ARG A 34 -8.41 9.43 -4.54
N LYS A 35 -8.56 9.00 -3.28
CA LYS A 35 -9.29 7.78 -2.89
C LYS A 35 -8.75 6.50 -3.54
N PHE A 36 -7.44 6.25 -3.41
CA PHE A 36 -6.80 5.04 -3.95
C PHE A 36 -6.96 3.84 -2.99
N TYR A 37 -8.18 3.29 -2.93
CA TYR A 37 -8.52 2.14 -2.06
C TYR A 37 -7.80 0.85 -2.45
N GLU A 38 -7.30 0.78 -3.69
CA GLU A 38 -6.56 -0.35 -4.23
C GLU A 38 -5.34 -0.72 -3.39
N ILE A 39 -4.76 0.24 -2.64
CA ILE A 39 -3.63 -0.02 -1.73
C ILE A 39 -3.95 -1.06 -0.65
N ILE A 40 -5.20 -1.14 -0.19
CA ILE A 40 -5.61 -2.15 0.79
C ILE A 40 -5.57 -3.54 0.16
N GLY A 41 -6.05 -3.66 -1.09
CA GLY A 41 -5.97 -4.91 -1.86
C GLY A 41 -4.53 -5.34 -2.11
N TRP A 42 -3.63 -4.39 -2.37
CA TRP A 42 -2.20 -4.68 -2.49
C TRP A 42 -1.58 -5.15 -1.18
N GLY A 43 -1.98 -4.59 -0.03
CA GLY A 43 -1.56 -5.07 1.29
C GLY A 43 -1.97 -6.52 1.55
N VAL A 44 -3.21 -6.88 1.20
CA VAL A 44 -3.71 -8.27 1.30
C VAL A 44 -2.92 -9.20 0.39
N LEU A 45 -2.71 -8.81 -0.86
CA LEU A 45 -1.97 -9.61 -1.82
C LEU A 45 -0.51 -9.81 -1.38
N TYR A 46 0.10 -8.78 -0.77
CA TYR A 46 1.43 -8.88 -0.20
C TYR A 46 1.48 -9.88 0.97
N ASP A 47 0.53 -9.80 1.91
CA ASP A 47 0.44 -10.77 3.01
C ASP A 47 0.21 -12.20 2.49
N LEU A 48 -0.62 -12.39 1.46
CA LEU A 48 -0.85 -13.71 0.86
C LEU A 48 0.41 -14.28 0.19
N LEU A 49 1.23 -13.44 -0.44
CA LEU A 49 2.45 -13.87 -1.13
C LEU A 49 3.62 -14.11 -0.18
N TYR A 50 3.74 -13.31 0.88
CA TYR A 50 4.96 -13.26 1.68
C TYR A 50 4.79 -13.66 3.16
N SER A 51 3.57 -13.72 3.72
CA SER A 51 3.36 -14.08 5.15
C SER A 51 3.62 -15.54 5.49
N THR A 52 3.91 -16.40 4.51
CA THR A 52 4.29 -17.81 4.75
C THR A 52 5.76 -17.99 5.12
N SER A 53 6.61 -17.00 4.85
CA SER A 53 8.08 -17.13 4.97
C SER A 53 8.66 -16.37 6.15
N ASP A 54 8.08 -15.23 6.50
CA ASP A 54 8.59 -14.37 7.57
C ASP A 54 7.90 -14.68 8.88
N ILE A 55 8.67 -15.25 9.82
CA ILE A 55 8.56 -15.14 11.27
C ILE A 55 7.18 -14.67 11.72
N ASN A 56 6.36 -15.60 12.23
CA ASN A 56 5.13 -15.31 12.97
C ASN A 56 5.43 -14.34 14.13
N LEU A 57 5.50 -13.05 13.86
CA LEU A 57 5.56 -11.99 14.86
C LEU A 57 4.16 -11.98 15.49
N PHE A 58 4.04 -12.66 16.64
CA PHE A 58 2.80 -12.74 17.43
C PHE A 58 1.61 -13.48 16.77
N GLY A 59 1.84 -14.28 15.71
CA GLY A 59 0.78 -15.04 15.05
C GLY A 59 -0.18 -14.19 14.19
N PHE A 60 0.23 -12.98 13.82
CA PHE A 60 -0.58 -12.07 13.02
C PHE A 60 -0.16 -12.08 11.55
N HIS A 61 -0.97 -12.72 10.71
CA HIS A 61 -0.68 -12.95 9.28
C HIS A 61 -0.92 -11.73 8.37
N PHE A 62 -1.59 -10.69 8.88
CA PHE A 62 -2.06 -9.56 8.07
C PHE A 62 -1.34 -8.24 8.36
N PHE A 63 -0.05 -8.31 8.66
CA PHE A 63 0.73 -7.14 9.08
C PHE A 63 0.81 -6.08 7.96
N SER A 64 0.99 -6.50 6.71
CA SER A 64 1.09 -5.58 5.58
C SER A 64 -0.25 -4.94 5.24
N THR A 65 -1.35 -5.68 5.39
CA THR A 65 -2.71 -5.18 5.25
C THR A 65 -3.02 -4.13 6.31
N ALA A 66 -2.69 -4.41 7.57
CA ALA A 66 -2.85 -3.45 8.67
C ALA A 66 -2.02 -2.17 8.40
N GLY A 67 -0.78 -2.33 7.96
CA GLY A 67 0.07 -1.21 7.54
C GLY A 67 -0.53 -0.40 6.38
N ALA A 68 -1.05 -1.07 5.34
CA ALA A 68 -1.68 -0.42 4.20
C ALA A 68 -2.93 0.38 4.59
N ILE A 69 -3.74 -0.15 5.52
CA ILE A 69 -4.90 0.56 6.08
C ILE A 69 -4.45 1.81 6.83
N ILE A 70 -3.47 1.69 7.72
CA ILE A 70 -2.92 2.83 8.48
C ILE A 70 -2.39 3.90 7.52
N ILE A 71 -1.59 3.50 6.53
CA ILE A 71 -1.04 4.40 5.50
C ILE A 71 -2.16 5.11 4.76
N PHE A 72 -3.20 4.38 4.34
CA PHE A 72 -4.32 4.96 3.62
C PHE A 72 -5.00 6.07 4.44
N TYR A 73 -5.36 5.77 5.70
CA TYR A 73 -6.02 6.75 6.56
C TYR A 73 -5.12 7.93 6.92
N VAL A 74 -3.85 7.69 7.24
CA VAL A 74 -2.90 8.76 7.57
C VAL A 74 -2.65 9.65 6.35
N ALA A 75 -2.48 9.06 5.17
CA ALA A 75 -2.27 9.83 3.94
C ALA A 75 -3.50 10.65 3.55
N GLU A 76 -4.71 10.08 3.63
CA GLU A 76 -5.96 10.84 3.39
C GLU A 76 -6.15 11.94 4.44
N PHE A 77 -5.82 11.69 5.72
CA PHE A 77 -5.83 12.72 6.75
C PHE A 77 -4.83 13.85 6.46
N LEU A 78 -3.60 13.51 6.07
CA LEU A 78 -2.57 14.50 5.70
C LEU A 78 -2.97 15.30 4.46
N LYS A 79 -3.55 14.66 3.44
CA LYS A 79 -4.12 15.34 2.27
C LYS A 79 -5.30 16.24 2.62
N SER A 80 -6.05 15.94 3.67
CA SER A 80 -7.17 16.81 4.08
C SER A 80 -6.66 18.11 4.72
N LYS A 81 -5.50 18.05 5.40
CA LYS A 81 -4.85 19.21 6.03
C LYS A 81 -3.95 20.00 5.08
N THR A 82 -3.32 19.31 4.14
CA THR A 82 -2.51 19.93 3.09
C THR A 82 -3.47 20.32 1.96
N ARG A 83 -3.29 21.44 1.26
CA ARG A 83 -4.16 21.89 0.13
C ARG A 83 -4.22 20.93 -1.08
N LEU A 84 -3.75 19.69 -0.93
CA LEU A 84 -3.71 18.61 -1.92
C LEU A 84 -5.06 17.90 -2.09
N SER A 85 -6.15 18.43 -1.51
CA SER A 85 -7.50 17.86 -1.60
C SER A 85 -8.26 18.21 -2.89
N MET A 86 -7.63 18.91 -3.85
CA MET A 86 -8.20 19.19 -5.18
C MET A 86 -8.48 17.91 -5.96
#